data_AF-A0A1M7N5V1-F1
#
_entry.id   AF-A0A1M7N5V1-F1
#
_cell.length_a   1.000
_cell.length_b   1.000
_cell.length_c   1.000
_cell.angle_alpha   90.00
_cell.angle_beta   90.00
_cell.angle_gamma   90.00
#
_symmetry.space_group_name_H-M   'P 1'
#
loop_
_entity.id
_entity.type
_entity.pdbx_description
1 polymer ?
#
loop_
_entity_poly.entity_id
_entity_poly.type
_entity_poly.pdbx_seq_one_letter_code
_entity_poly.pdbx_strand_id
1 'polypeptide(L)'
;MKKNQIIIITAALALQVSSALAQGPLNIFKSAQQKAKLEQNAPSLRNHLKERKVALEAWNAIPASDLQPVTLTANVTAKNRSGVRELRIREFHYIGDCGYAHGGQDSGVDTPTTAQAVFASDLADSYLNQAALLGIDIDSLTIEIHGQPDKVKTNRVWYPRNFLYTIYIDSPASDAELEKLAVLAEQNSAVATLVKAAVVPQLIIDQKSSPREKKVEGATLAGLREYIWGKRQALQASKAKAEAAKAKNPKADADALRKALAPKQGPWVKVFPNGVRQLTVNDKYLILHDNPAYLGGTNLGFTSIEGVLGILGTCITHISLGQAAERALDVDSISLTVEAEWDPRAGRKGFEKVSIAPQNVRYTLHVKTPESAQAVKEWIEAVEKICPMYNLFKDTQTFEHRIVRGSFKRQ
;
A
#
# COMPACT_ATOMS: atom_id res chain seq x y z
N MET A 1 -58.59 -1.74 -52.39
CA MET A 1 -58.02 -2.97 -51.79
C MET A 1 -56.59 -3.16 -52.28
N LYS A 2 -55.60 -2.90 -51.42
CA LYS A 2 -54.28 -3.56 -51.27
C LYS A 2 -53.45 -2.66 -50.34
N LYS A 3 -53.18 -3.17 -49.13
CA LYS A 3 -52.42 -2.47 -48.08
C LYS A 3 -50.93 -2.40 -48.49
N ASN A 4 -50.33 -1.23 -48.29
CA ASN A 4 -48.92 -0.95 -48.50
C ASN A 4 -48.04 -1.89 -47.66
N GLN A 5 -47.11 -2.60 -48.30
CA GLN A 5 -45.95 -3.19 -47.63
C GLN A 5 -44.88 -2.09 -47.50
N ILE A 6 -44.64 -1.68 -46.27
CA ILE A 6 -43.48 -0.86 -45.89
C ILE A 6 -42.29 -1.82 -45.80
N ILE A 7 -41.32 -1.64 -46.69
CA ILE A 7 -40.02 -2.29 -46.63
C ILE A 7 -39.26 -1.65 -45.47
N ILE A 8 -39.15 -2.36 -44.35
CA ILE A 8 -38.27 -1.98 -43.24
C ILE A 8 -36.85 -2.40 -43.66
N ILE A 9 -36.08 -1.43 -44.16
CA ILE A 9 -34.62 -1.57 -44.28
C ILE A 9 -34.07 -1.45 -42.85
N THR A 10 -33.86 -2.60 -42.20
CA THR A 10 -33.13 -2.65 -40.94
C THR A 10 -31.66 -2.35 -41.25
N ALA A 11 -31.30 -1.07 -41.23
CA ALA A 11 -29.90 -0.67 -41.22
C ALA A 11 -29.26 -1.28 -39.98
N ALA A 12 -28.36 -2.23 -40.19
CA ALA A 12 -27.49 -2.77 -39.16
C ALA A 12 -26.62 -1.62 -38.65
N LEU A 13 -27.08 -1.00 -37.56
CA LEU A 13 -26.30 -0.03 -36.80
C LEU A 13 -25.18 -0.82 -36.14
N ALA A 14 -24.03 -0.91 -36.82
CA ALA A 14 -22.80 -1.36 -36.23
C ALA A 14 -22.55 -0.46 -35.00
N LEU A 15 -22.80 -1.02 -33.81
CA LEU A 15 -22.35 -0.46 -32.55
C LEU A 15 -20.82 -0.39 -32.59
N GLN A 16 -20.30 0.73 -33.08
CA GLN A 16 -18.96 1.16 -32.78
C GLN A 16 -18.92 1.38 -31.27
N VAL A 17 -18.47 0.36 -30.55
CA VAL A 17 -18.03 0.49 -29.17
C VAL A 17 -16.76 1.32 -29.22
N SER A 18 -16.92 2.64 -29.15
CA SER A 18 -15.84 3.57 -28.93
C SER A 18 -15.19 3.20 -27.60
N SER A 19 -14.02 2.58 -27.66
CA SER A 19 -13.14 2.40 -26.52
C SER A 19 -12.75 3.78 -25.99
N ALA A 20 -13.50 4.27 -25.02
CA ALA A 20 -13.11 5.39 -24.17
C ALA A 20 -12.01 4.90 -23.20
N LEU A 21 -10.87 4.50 -23.76
CA LEU A 21 -9.64 4.22 -23.03
C LEU A 21 -8.70 5.38 -23.35
N ALA A 22 -8.56 6.29 -22.38
CA ALA A 22 -7.58 7.37 -22.33
C ALA A 22 -7.39 8.15 -23.65
N GLN A 23 -8.35 9.00 -24.02
CA GLN A 23 -8.03 10.09 -24.93
C GLN A 23 -7.12 11.06 -24.17
N GLY A 24 -5.82 11.05 -24.49
CA GLY A 24 -4.95 12.18 -24.16
C GLY A 24 -5.60 13.48 -24.67
N PRO A 25 -5.27 14.65 -24.09
CA PRO A 25 -6.02 15.90 -24.29
C PRO A 25 -6.05 16.43 -25.73
N LEU A 26 -5.43 15.74 -26.69
CA LEU A 26 -5.29 16.17 -28.05
C LEU A 26 -5.67 15.00 -28.98
N ASN A 27 -6.92 15.01 -29.46
CA ASN A 27 -7.36 14.15 -30.57
C ASN A 27 -6.74 14.66 -31.89
N ILE A 28 -5.41 14.54 -32.01
CA ILE A 28 -4.63 15.12 -33.12
C ILE A 28 -4.71 14.30 -34.40
N PHE A 29 -5.08 13.02 -34.31
CA PHE A 29 -5.09 12.11 -35.45
C PHE A 29 -6.47 12.05 -36.08
N LYS A 30 -6.58 12.54 -37.32
CA LYS A 30 -7.78 12.35 -38.15
C LYS A 30 -7.91 10.93 -38.70
N SER A 31 -6.79 10.19 -38.78
CA SER A 31 -6.73 8.81 -39.28
C SER A 31 -6.41 7.83 -38.15
N ALA A 32 -7.32 6.88 -37.92
CA ALA A 32 -7.11 5.77 -36.98
C ALA A 32 -5.89 4.91 -37.37
N GLN A 33 -5.59 4.80 -38.66
CA GLN A 33 -4.44 4.05 -39.16
C GLN A 33 -3.11 4.74 -38.78
N GLN A 34 -3.04 6.06 -38.89
CA GLN A 34 -1.84 6.83 -38.50
C GLN A 34 -1.59 6.73 -37.00
N LYS A 35 -2.66 6.83 -36.20
CA LYS A 35 -2.61 6.61 -34.75
C LYS A 35 -2.08 5.20 -34.43
N ALA A 36 -2.70 4.17 -35.02
CA ALA A 36 -2.31 2.78 -34.79
C ALA A 36 -0.85 2.50 -35.19
N LYS A 37 -0.36 3.09 -36.30
CA LYS A 37 1.04 2.94 -36.74
C LYS A 37 2.03 3.52 -35.72
N LEU A 38 1.70 4.63 -35.06
CA LEU A 38 2.55 5.22 -34.03
C LEU A 38 2.45 4.44 -32.71
N GLU A 39 1.26 3.96 -32.36
CA GLU A 39 1.03 3.15 -31.16
C GLU A 39 1.65 1.75 -31.26
N GLN A 40 1.88 1.21 -32.46
CA GLN A 40 2.60 -0.07 -32.66
C GLN A 40 4.02 -0.07 -32.09
N ASN A 41 4.66 1.10 -32.00
CA ASN A 41 6.00 1.25 -31.42
C ASN A 41 5.97 1.70 -29.96
N ALA A 42 4.79 1.78 -29.34
CA ALA A 42 4.67 2.17 -27.95
C ALA A 42 5.36 1.14 -27.04
N PRO A 43 5.92 1.57 -25.89
CA PRO A 43 6.42 0.66 -24.88
C PRO A 43 5.38 -0.42 -24.54
N SER A 44 5.83 -1.66 -24.45
CA SER A 44 4.99 -2.81 -24.10
C SER A 44 5.57 -3.55 -22.91
N LEU A 45 4.70 -4.18 -22.12
CA LEU A 45 5.14 -4.96 -20.98
C LEU A 45 6.03 -6.14 -21.41
N ARG A 46 5.78 -6.73 -22.59
CA ARG A 46 6.65 -7.76 -23.17
C ARG A 46 8.08 -7.27 -23.41
N ASN A 47 8.25 -6.06 -23.95
CA ASN A 47 9.58 -5.50 -24.16
C ASN A 47 10.27 -5.25 -22.82
N HIS A 48 9.55 -4.69 -21.85
CA HIS A 48 10.08 -4.52 -20.50
C HIS A 48 10.49 -5.85 -19.85
N LEU A 49 9.72 -6.93 -20.01
CA LEU A 49 10.10 -8.25 -19.46
C LEU A 49 11.40 -8.79 -20.06
N LYS A 50 11.66 -8.54 -21.35
CA LYS A 50 12.94 -8.90 -22.00
C LYS A 50 14.11 -8.11 -21.42
N GLU A 51 13.96 -6.80 -21.27
CA GLU A 51 14.97 -5.94 -20.64
C GLU A 51 15.22 -6.33 -19.18
N ARG A 52 14.14 -6.58 -18.44
CA ARG A 52 14.17 -7.01 -17.06
C ARG A 52 14.86 -8.37 -16.91
N LYS A 53 14.64 -9.32 -17.82
CA LYS A 53 15.37 -10.59 -17.82
C LYS A 53 16.88 -10.38 -17.87
N VAL A 54 17.36 -9.55 -18.79
CA VAL A 54 18.78 -9.22 -18.94
C VAL A 54 19.32 -8.59 -17.65
N ALA A 55 18.58 -7.65 -17.05
CA ALA A 55 18.97 -7.02 -15.79
C ALA A 55 19.06 -8.02 -14.63
N LEU A 56 18.07 -8.92 -14.50
CA LEU A 56 18.04 -9.94 -13.45
C LEU A 56 19.12 -11.01 -13.63
N GLU A 57 19.41 -11.42 -14.86
CA GLU A 57 20.52 -12.35 -15.15
C GLU A 57 21.87 -11.71 -14.80
N ALA A 58 22.08 -10.43 -15.17
CA ALA A 58 23.26 -9.67 -14.79
C ALA A 58 23.38 -9.53 -13.26
N TRP A 59 22.27 -9.23 -12.58
CA TRP A 59 22.20 -9.17 -11.12
C TRP A 59 22.54 -10.51 -10.45
N ASN A 60 22.02 -11.62 -10.98
CA ASN A 60 22.26 -12.95 -10.45
C ASN A 60 23.70 -13.43 -10.70
N ALA A 61 24.37 -12.92 -11.73
CA ALA A 61 25.77 -13.22 -12.02
C ALA A 61 26.76 -12.53 -11.05
N ILE A 62 26.34 -11.51 -10.31
CA ILE A 62 27.19 -10.83 -9.32
C ILE A 62 27.60 -11.81 -8.21
N PRO A 63 28.90 -11.98 -7.93
CA PRO A 63 29.37 -12.79 -6.81
C PRO A 63 28.80 -12.31 -5.47
N ALA A 64 28.36 -13.23 -4.61
CA ALA A 64 27.82 -12.85 -3.30
C ALA A 64 28.85 -12.15 -2.39
N SER A 65 30.16 -12.31 -2.67
CA SER A 65 31.25 -11.57 -2.02
C SER A 65 31.24 -10.07 -2.31
N ASP A 66 30.63 -9.68 -3.43
CA ASP A 66 30.58 -8.28 -3.90
C ASP A 66 29.28 -7.60 -3.45
N LEU A 67 28.46 -8.30 -2.66
CA LEU A 67 27.21 -7.84 -2.12
C LEU A 67 27.28 -7.80 -0.59
N GLN A 68 26.52 -6.88 0.00
CA GLN A 68 26.41 -6.73 1.44
C GLN A 68 24.97 -6.40 1.84
N PRO A 69 24.56 -6.70 3.07
CA PRO A 69 23.28 -6.25 3.61
C PRO A 69 23.20 -4.72 3.60
N VAL A 70 21.98 -4.21 3.47
CA VAL A 70 21.68 -2.78 3.50
C VAL A 70 20.62 -2.49 4.56
N THR A 71 20.69 -1.31 5.16
CA THR A 71 19.62 -0.78 6.00
C THR A 71 18.67 0.03 5.14
N LEU A 72 17.42 -0.41 5.07
CA LEU A 72 16.32 0.35 4.48
C LEU A 72 15.76 1.30 5.53
N THR A 73 15.37 2.51 5.13
CA THR A 73 14.88 3.54 6.05
C THR A 73 13.67 4.27 5.51
N ALA A 74 12.65 4.42 6.35
CA ALA A 74 11.47 5.25 6.10
C ALA A 74 11.27 6.25 7.24
N ASN A 75 11.03 7.51 6.91
CA ASN A 75 10.82 8.57 7.90
C ASN A 75 9.39 9.08 7.83
N VAL A 76 8.71 9.18 8.97
CA VAL A 76 7.33 9.69 9.05
C VAL A 76 7.28 10.85 10.03
N THR A 77 6.67 11.96 9.64
CA THR A 77 6.48 13.12 10.51
C THR A 77 5.02 13.52 10.57
N ALA A 78 4.47 13.68 11.78
CA ALA A 78 3.17 14.32 11.94
C ALA A 78 3.31 15.84 11.74
N LYS A 79 2.60 16.38 10.75
CA LYS A 79 2.71 17.80 10.39
C LYS A 79 1.79 18.65 11.27
N ASN A 80 2.38 19.32 12.25
CA ASN A 80 1.82 20.45 13.01
C ASN A 80 0.29 20.37 13.23
N ARG A 81 -0.46 21.43 12.86
CA ARG A 81 -1.92 21.54 13.07
C ARG A 81 -2.74 20.53 12.27
N SER A 82 -2.23 20.05 11.13
CA SER A 82 -3.03 19.18 10.27
C SER A 82 -3.02 17.75 10.77
N GLY A 83 -1.97 17.34 11.49
CA GLY A 83 -1.79 15.98 11.98
C GLY A 83 -1.64 14.93 10.88
N VAL A 84 -1.51 15.37 9.62
CA VAL A 84 -1.22 14.48 8.50
C VAL A 84 0.18 13.90 8.66
N ARG A 85 0.39 12.70 8.14
CA ARG A 85 1.64 11.97 8.26
C ARG A 85 2.36 12.08 6.93
N GLU A 86 3.40 12.91 6.87
CA GLU A 86 4.29 12.89 5.71
C GLU A 86 5.23 11.69 5.86
N LEU A 87 5.11 10.72 4.96
CA LEU A 87 6.12 9.68 4.77
C LEU A 87 7.18 10.20 3.80
N ARG A 88 8.46 10.01 4.11
CA ARG A 88 9.59 10.20 3.21
C ARG A 88 10.45 8.94 3.14
N ILE A 89 10.74 8.52 1.92
CA ILE A 89 11.67 7.44 1.58
C ILE A 89 12.55 8.00 0.47
N ARG A 90 13.83 8.22 0.78
CA ARG A 90 14.75 8.94 -0.11
C ARG A 90 14.14 10.29 -0.56
N GLU A 91 14.05 10.53 -1.86
CA GLU A 91 13.43 11.72 -2.47
C GLU A 91 11.89 11.64 -2.55
N PHE A 92 11.30 10.46 -2.36
CA PHE A 92 9.87 10.23 -2.53
C PHE A 92 9.10 10.49 -1.25
N HIS A 93 7.86 10.98 -1.41
CA HIS A 93 6.97 11.19 -0.28
C HIS A 93 5.51 11.00 -0.64
N TYR A 94 4.69 10.67 0.36
CA TYR A 94 3.25 10.83 0.27
C TYR A 94 2.68 11.33 1.59
N ILE A 95 1.46 11.87 1.54
CA ILE A 95 0.71 12.30 2.71
C ILE A 95 -0.28 11.20 3.10
N GLY A 96 -0.15 10.68 4.31
CA GLY A 96 -1.14 9.83 4.94
C GLY A 96 -2.10 10.65 5.79
N ASP A 97 -3.40 10.43 5.62
CA ASP A 97 -4.43 11.06 6.44
C ASP A 97 -5.52 10.06 6.87
N CYS A 98 -6.45 10.48 7.72
CA CYS A 98 -7.66 9.75 8.05
C CYS A 98 -8.88 10.65 7.80
N GLY A 99 -10.07 10.07 7.70
CA GLY A 99 -11.30 10.85 7.55
C GLY A 99 -11.66 11.67 8.78
N TYR A 100 -12.57 12.63 8.61
CA TYR A 100 -13.04 13.55 9.67
C TYR A 100 -13.54 12.85 10.93
N ALA A 101 -14.15 11.67 10.81
CA ALA A 101 -14.63 10.89 11.96
C ALA A 101 -13.53 10.49 12.96
N HIS A 102 -12.26 10.53 12.55
CA HIS A 102 -11.09 10.21 13.36
C HIS A 102 -10.17 11.43 13.59
N GLY A 103 -10.68 12.64 13.34
CA GLY A 103 -9.95 13.89 13.52
C GLY A 103 -8.89 14.16 12.45
N GLY A 104 -9.05 13.62 11.23
CA GLY A 104 -8.22 13.98 10.07
C GLY A 104 -8.95 14.91 9.10
N GLN A 105 -8.31 15.19 7.96
CA GLN A 105 -8.79 16.12 6.93
C GLN A 105 -9.16 15.43 5.62
N ASP A 106 -9.08 14.09 5.55
CA ASP A 106 -9.24 13.32 4.31
C ASP A 106 -8.35 13.84 3.16
N SER A 107 -7.13 14.26 3.52
CA SER A 107 -6.18 14.92 2.62
C SER A 107 -5.13 14.00 2.02
N GLY A 108 -5.17 12.71 2.36
CA GLY A 108 -4.15 11.73 1.98
C GLY A 108 -4.61 10.29 2.13
N VAL A 109 -3.71 9.36 1.85
CA VAL A 109 -4.00 7.93 1.88
C VAL A 109 -4.23 7.41 3.30
N ASP A 110 -5.15 6.46 3.46
CA ASP A 110 -5.25 5.72 4.72
C ASP A 110 -4.28 4.53 4.75
N THR A 111 -3.79 4.20 5.94
CA THR A 111 -2.74 3.21 6.08
C THR A 111 -3.20 1.75 5.84
N PRO A 112 -4.34 1.27 6.38
CA PRO A 112 -4.83 -0.08 6.09
C PRO A 112 -5.01 -0.39 4.60
N THR A 113 -5.56 0.54 3.82
CA THR A 113 -5.74 0.38 2.37
C THR A 113 -4.40 0.47 1.65
N THR A 114 -3.52 1.40 2.07
CA THR A 114 -2.16 1.51 1.53
C THR A 114 -1.37 0.22 1.75
N ALA A 115 -1.47 -0.42 2.93
CA ALA A 115 -0.77 -1.66 3.23
C ALA A 115 -1.11 -2.79 2.27
N GLN A 116 -2.41 -2.99 2.02
CA GLN A 116 -2.89 -3.92 1.01
C GLN A 116 -2.31 -3.59 -0.37
N ALA A 117 -2.36 -2.34 -0.81
CA ALA A 117 -1.79 -1.92 -2.09
C ALA A 117 -0.27 -2.15 -2.19
N VAL A 118 0.48 -1.94 -1.10
CA VAL A 118 1.92 -2.23 -1.01
C VAL A 118 2.18 -3.73 -1.19
N PHE A 119 1.37 -4.59 -0.58
CA PHE A 119 1.51 -6.05 -0.72
C PHE A 119 1.20 -6.52 -2.14
N ALA A 120 0.12 -6.01 -2.75
CA ALA A 120 -0.17 -6.26 -4.15
C ALA A 120 0.93 -5.76 -5.10
N SER A 121 1.60 -4.65 -4.75
CA SER A 121 2.71 -4.11 -5.52
C SER A 121 3.97 -4.96 -5.42
N ASP A 122 4.25 -5.54 -4.26
CA ASP A 122 5.36 -6.49 -4.09
C ASP A 122 5.11 -7.79 -4.86
N LEU A 123 3.88 -8.31 -4.77
CA LEU A 123 3.45 -9.45 -5.57
C LEU A 123 3.59 -9.14 -7.06
N ALA A 124 3.12 -7.98 -7.53
CA ALA A 124 3.25 -7.58 -8.92
C ALA A 124 4.71 -7.51 -9.38
N ASP A 125 5.62 -7.01 -8.54
CA ASP A 125 7.05 -6.99 -8.86
C ASP A 125 7.65 -8.39 -8.99
N SER A 126 7.29 -9.26 -8.05
CA SER A 126 7.71 -10.66 -8.07
C SER A 126 7.17 -11.37 -9.30
N TYR A 127 5.92 -11.11 -9.71
CA TYR A 127 5.36 -11.60 -10.97
C TYR A 127 6.19 -11.17 -12.18
N LEU A 128 6.60 -9.90 -12.25
CA LEU A 128 7.45 -9.41 -13.35
C LEU A 128 8.82 -10.09 -13.34
N ASN A 129 9.43 -10.29 -12.16
CA ASN A 129 10.71 -10.99 -12.02
C ASN A 129 10.60 -12.44 -12.50
N GLN A 130 9.61 -13.18 -11.99
CA GLN A 130 9.44 -14.59 -12.32
C GLN A 130 9.02 -14.80 -13.77
N ALA A 131 8.16 -13.94 -14.33
CA ALA A 131 7.76 -14.02 -15.73
C ALA A 131 8.95 -13.77 -16.67
N ALA A 132 9.77 -12.75 -16.37
CA ALA A 132 10.99 -12.46 -17.12
C ALA A 132 11.97 -13.65 -17.10
N LEU A 133 12.24 -14.21 -15.93
CA LEU A 133 13.17 -15.35 -15.77
C LEU A 133 12.66 -16.62 -16.44
N LEU A 134 11.35 -16.90 -16.36
CA LEU A 134 10.72 -18.07 -17.00
C LEU A 134 10.48 -17.89 -18.51
N GLY A 135 10.62 -16.67 -19.03
CA GLY A 135 10.28 -16.37 -20.43
C GLY A 135 8.77 -16.39 -20.72
N ILE A 136 7.95 -16.09 -19.71
CA ILE A 136 6.49 -16.01 -19.85
C ILE A 136 6.13 -14.60 -20.30
N ASP A 137 5.54 -14.49 -21.50
CA ASP A 137 5.04 -13.23 -22.03
C ASP A 137 3.79 -12.75 -21.25
N ILE A 138 3.78 -11.47 -20.87
CA ILE A 138 2.61 -10.81 -20.27
C ILE A 138 2.33 -9.51 -21.02
N ASP A 139 1.11 -9.36 -21.49
CA ASP A 139 0.63 -8.16 -22.19
C ASP A 139 0.09 -7.11 -21.22
N SER A 140 -0.61 -7.55 -20.17
CA SER A 140 -1.05 -6.67 -19.09
C SER A 140 -1.14 -7.41 -17.75
N LEU A 141 -0.89 -6.68 -16.66
CA LEU A 141 -0.96 -7.19 -15.30
C LEU A 141 -1.62 -6.16 -14.39
N THR A 142 -2.64 -6.59 -13.66
CA THR A 142 -3.22 -5.85 -12.54
C THR A 142 -3.49 -6.80 -11.39
N ILE A 143 -3.11 -6.41 -10.17
CA ILE A 143 -3.38 -7.19 -8.96
C ILE A 143 -4.31 -6.40 -8.07
N GLU A 144 -5.50 -6.93 -7.81
CA GLU A 144 -6.43 -6.46 -6.80
C GLU A 144 -6.26 -7.29 -5.53
N ILE A 145 -6.39 -6.71 -4.34
CA ILE A 145 -6.18 -7.43 -3.08
C ILE A 145 -7.18 -7.02 -2.01
N HIS A 146 -7.58 -8.00 -1.20
CA HIS A 146 -8.56 -7.84 -0.13
C HIS A 146 -8.13 -8.63 1.10
N GLY A 147 -8.27 -8.04 2.29
CA GLY A 147 -8.23 -8.79 3.54
C GLY A 147 -9.48 -9.64 3.74
N GLN A 148 -9.32 -10.86 4.24
CA GLN A 148 -10.39 -11.76 4.63
C GLN A 148 -10.50 -11.83 6.16
N PRO A 149 -11.72 -12.03 6.70
CA PRO A 149 -11.88 -12.24 8.13
C PRO A 149 -11.19 -13.54 8.57
N ASP A 150 -10.93 -13.64 9.87
CA ASP A 150 -10.50 -14.91 10.46
C ASP A 150 -11.57 -15.98 10.25
N LYS A 151 -11.16 -17.22 9.95
CA LYS A 151 -12.07 -18.38 9.85
C LYS A 151 -12.83 -18.63 11.15
N VAL A 152 -12.23 -18.27 12.28
CA VAL A 152 -12.80 -18.33 13.63
C VAL A 152 -12.75 -16.92 14.22
N LYS A 153 -13.85 -16.45 14.81
CA LYS A 153 -13.91 -15.12 15.43
C LYS A 153 -12.84 -14.99 16.51
N THR A 154 -12.06 -13.92 16.47
CA THR A 154 -11.02 -13.64 17.47
C THR A 154 -11.31 -12.32 18.19
N ASN A 155 -10.72 -12.14 19.38
CA ASN A 155 -10.78 -10.88 20.14
C ASN A 155 -9.65 -9.90 19.74
N ARG A 156 -9.01 -10.13 18.59
CA ARG A 156 -7.91 -9.28 18.12
C ARG A 156 -8.45 -7.92 17.68
N VAL A 157 -7.60 -6.90 17.80
CA VAL A 157 -7.90 -5.58 17.23
C VAL A 157 -8.06 -5.70 15.72
N TRP A 158 -8.86 -4.80 15.12
CA TRP A 158 -9.15 -4.84 13.70
C TRP A 158 -7.96 -4.35 12.86
N TYR A 159 -7.64 -5.09 11.80
CA TYR A 159 -6.68 -4.78 10.75
C TYR A 159 -6.92 -5.73 9.56
N PRO A 160 -6.61 -5.32 8.31
CA PRO A 160 -6.63 -6.21 7.15
C PRO A 160 -5.71 -7.40 7.38
N ARG A 161 -6.21 -8.62 7.17
CA ARG A 161 -5.51 -9.88 7.43
C ARG A 161 -5.94 -10.92 6.41
N ASN A 162 -5.23 -12.03 6.31
CA ASN A 162 -5.59 -13.19 5.48
C ASN A 162 -5.99 -12.78 4.06
N PHE A 163 -5.01 -12.51 3.20
CA PHE A 163 -5.25 -11.78 1.96
C PHE A 163 -5.68 -12.71 0.81
N LEU A 164 -6.73 -12.32 0.10
CA LEU A 164 -7.04 -12.82 -1.23
C LEU A 164 -6.59 -11.79 -2.26
N TYR A 165 -5.73 -12.17 -3.20
CA TYR A 165 -5.37 -11.32 -4.32
C TYR A 165 -5.80 -11.93 -5.66
N THR A 166 -6.40 -11.10 -6.51
CA THR A 166 -6.85 -11.48 -7.85
C THR A 166 -5.91 -10.90 -8.88
N ILE A 167 -5.32 -11.77 -9.69
CA ILE A 167 -4.41 -11.44 -10.78
C ILE A 167 -5.22 -11.37 -12.07
N TYR A 168 -5.42 -10.15 -12.56
CA TYR A 168 -5.97 -9.89 -13.89
C TYR A 168 -4.80 -9.83 -14.86
N ILE A 169 -4.73 -10.82 -15.76
CA ILE A 169 -3.58 -11.03 -16.64
C ILE A 169 -4.01 -11.31 -18.07
N ASP A 170 -3.39 -10.58 -19.01
CA ASP A 170 -3.44 -10.91 -20.43
C ASP A 170 -2.10 -11.50 -20.85
N SER A 171 -2.12 -12.73 -21.36
CA SER A 171 -0.91 -13.52 -21.64
C SER A 171 -1.25 -14.70 -22.57
N PRO A 172 -0.37 -15.03 -23.53
CA PRO A 172 -0.50 -16.23 -24.35
C PRO A 172 -0.14 -17.53 -23.60
N ALA A 173 0.44 -17.44 -22.40
CA ALA A 173 0.81 -18.62 -21.61
C ALA A 173 -0.42 -19.44 -21.22
N SER A 174 -0.22 -20.75 -21.02
CA SER A 174 -1.24 -21.69 -20.55
C SER A 174 -1.63 -21.46 -19.08
N ASP A 175 -2.79 -21.97 -18.66
CA ASP A 175 -3.23 -21.83 -17.26
C ASP A 175 -2.24 -22.47 -16.27
N ALA A 176 -1.59 -23.59 -16.66
CA ALA A 176 -0.59 -24.25 -15.84
C ALA A 176 0.69 -23.40 -15.67
N GLU A 177 1.11 -22.68 -16.71
CA GLU A 177 2.25 -21.75 -16.62
C GLU A 177 1.92 -20.55 -15.75
N LEU A 178 0.70 -20.01 -15.86
CA LEU A 178 0.25 -18.89 -15.04
C LEU A 178 0.10 -19.28 -13.56
N GLU A 179 -0.36 -20.50 -13.27
CA GLU A 179 -0.44 -21.02 -11.91
C GLU A 179 0.96 -21.23 -11.31
N LYS A 180 1.89 -21.81 -12.08
CA LYS A 180 3.29 -21.92 -11.66
C LYS A 180 3.91 -20.56 -11.39
N LEU A 181 3.65 -19.58 -12.24
CA LEU A 181 4.09 -18.20 -12.08
C LEU A 181 3.54 -17.59 -10.78
N ALA A 182 2.27 -17.82 -10.47
CA ALA A 182 1.63 -17.32 -9.25
C ALA A 182 2.29 -17.83 -7.98
N VAL A 183 2.51 -19.14 -7.91
CA VAL A 183 3.17 -19.80 -6.78
C VAL A 183 4.59 -19.26 -6.59
N LEU A 184 5.36 -19.16 -7.67
CA LEU A 184 6.73 -18.64 -7.59
C LEU A 184 6.76 -17.16 -7.20
N ALA A 185 5.83 -16.35 -7.71
CA ALA A 185 5.76 -14.94 -7.37
C ALA A 185 5.47 -14.73 -5.88
N GLU A 186 4.54 -15.49 -5.31
CA GLU A 186 4.25 -15.41 -3.88
C GLU A 186 5.42 -15.87 -3.00
N GLN A 187 6.10 -16.96 -3.41
CA GLN A 187 7.28 -17.49 -2.70
C GLN A 187 8.47 -16.53 -2.72
N ASN A 188 8.62 -15.74 -3.78
CA ASN A 188 9.71 -14.79 -3.95
C ASN A 188 9.33 -13.34 -3.61
N SER A 189 8.11 -13.10 -3.10
CA SER A 189 7.69 -11.80 -2.60
C SER A 189 8.29 -11.56 -1.22
N ALA A 190 9.22 -10.62 -1.12
CA ALA A 190 9.90 -10.26 0.13
C ALA A 190 8.91 -9.74 1.18
N VAL A 191 7.91 -8.95 0.75
CA VAL A 191 6.91 -8.36 1.64
C VAL A 191 5.85 -9.37 2.07
N ALA A 192 5.37 -10.25 1.17
CA ALA A 192 4.46 -11.32 1.58
C ALA A 192 5.14 -12.29 2.55
N THR A 193 6.41 -12.63 2.30
CA THR A 193 7.21 -13.49 3.18
C THR A 193 7.45 -12.85 4.54
N LEU A 194 7.67 -11.52 4.61
CA LEU A 194 7.80 -10.77 5.85
C LEU A 194 6.59 -10.99 6.79
N VAL A 195 5.38 -10.80 6.27
CA VAL A 195 4.16 -10.87 7.09
C VAL A 195 3.64 -12.30 7.29
N LYS A 196 4.08 -13.26 6.47
CA LYS A 196 3.92 -14.70 6.75
C LYS A 196 4.81 -15.15 7.91
N ALA A 197 6.04 -14.62 7.99
CA ALA A 197 7.00 -14.98 9.02
C ALA A 197 6.65 -14.45 10.41
N ALA A 198 5.77 -13.44 10.50
CA ALA A 198 5.42 -12.71 11.72
C ALA A 198 6.66 -12.07 12.38
N VAL A 199 6.79 -10.76 12.23
CA VAL A 199 7.90 -9.98 12.76
C VAL A 199 7.39 -9.04 13.84
N VAL A 200 8.04 -9.05 15.01
CA VAL A 200 7.78 -8.09 16.07
C VAL A 200 8.68 -6.87 15.88
N PRO A 201 8.15 -5.69 15.51
CA PRO A 201 8.97 -4.49 15.38
C PRO A 201 9.53 -4.07 16.75
N GLN A 202 10.81 -3.70 16.79
CA GLN A 202 11.47 -3.27 18.03
C GLN A 202 11.40 -1.75 18.19
N LEU A 203 10.99 -1.29 19.37
CA LEU A 203 10.88 0.12 19.71
C LEU A 203 12.20 0.70 20.24
N ILE A 204 12.55 1.90 19.76
CA ILE A 204 13.53 2.80 20.38
C ILE A 204 12.82 4.14 20.67
N ILE A 205 13.05 4.73 21.85
CA ILE A 205 12.48 6.05 22.21
C ILE A 205 13.61 7.09 22.29
N ASP A 206 13.55 8.09 21.42
CA ASP A 206 14.30 9.35 21.50
C ASP A 206 13.35 10.45 21.99
N GLN A 207 13.35 10.67 23.30
CA GLN A 207 12.52 11.68 23.95
C GLN A 207 13.31 12.96 24.25
N LYS A 208 12.72 14.10 23.91
CA LYS A 208 13.17 15.43 24.31
C LYS A 208 12.11 16.10 25.19
N SER A 209 12.53 16.61 26.35
CA SER A 209 11.64 17.35 27.26
C SER A 209 11.27 18.71 26.68
N SER A 210 10.07 19.19 27.03
CA SER A 210 9.63 20.56 26.77
C SER A 210 8.85 21.12 27.96
N PRO A 211 8.69 22.46 28.06
CA PRO A 211 7.84 23.05 29.09
C PRO A 211 6.36 22.66 28.91
N ARG A 212 5.66 22.40 30.02
CA ARG A 212 4.21 22.12 30.00
C ARG A 212 3.43 23.36 29.56
N GLU A 213 3.79 24.52 30.08
CA GLU A 213 3.27 25.80 29.59
C GLU A 213 3.99 26.21 28.31
N LYS A 214 3.23 26.43 27.24
CA LYS A 214 3.77 26.93 25.97
C LYS A 214 3.38 28.39 25.80
N LYS A 215 4.34 29.30 25.95
CA LYS A 215 4.15 30.69 25.51
C LYS A 215 4.14 30.71 23.99
N VAL A 216 2.99 31.00 23.41
CA VAL A 216 2.85 31.22 21.97
C VAL A 216 3.30 32.66 21.70
N GLU A 217 4.54 32.84 21.25
CA GLU A 217 5.05 34.16 20.88
C GLU A 217 4.58 34.51 19.44
N GLY A 218 3.90 35.64 19.29
CA GLY A 218 3.46 36.16 17.98
C GLY A 218 2.27 35.43 17.34
N ALA A 219 1.98 35.77 16.07
CA ALA A 219 0.92 35.14 15.27
C ALA A 219 1.44 33.85 14.62
N THR A 220 1.49 32.75 15.38
CA THR A 220 1.90 31.45 14.86
C THR A 220 0.68 30.55 14.60
N LEU A 221 0.79 29.68 13.59
CA LEU A 221 -0.19 28.63 13.36
C LEU A 221 -0.16 27.66 14.57
N ALA A 222 -1.34 27.19 14.98
CA ALA A 222 -1.45 26.19 16.03
C ALA A 222 -0.59 24.95 15.71
N GLY A 223 -0.01 24.33 16.73
CA GLY A 223 0.90 23.20 16.62
C GLY A 223 0.21 21.84 16.76
N LEU A 224 1.01 20.84 17.08
CA LEU A 224 0.53 19.47 17.25
C LEU A 224 -0.32 19.30 18.52
N ARG A 225 -0.07 20.08 19.58
CA ARG A 225 -0.87 20.06 20.81
C ARG A 225 -2.34 20.39 20.53
N GLU A 226 -2.58 21.44 19.75
CA GLU A 226 -3.92 21.88 19.39
C GLU A 226 -4.61 20.88 18.45
N TYR A 227 -3.85 20.25 17.53
CA TYR A 227 -4.37 19.14 16.74
C TYR A 227 -4.83 17.98 17.62
N ILE A 228 -4.02 17.57 18.60
CA ILE A 228 -4.34 16.47 19.53
C ILE A 228 -5.59 16.81 20.36
N TRP A 229 -5.73 18.05 20.81
CA TRP A 229 -6.92 18.49 21.52
C TRP A 229 -8.18 18.42 20.64
N GLY A 230 -8.11 18.93 19.40
CA GLY A 230 -9.22 18.82 18.45
C GLY A 230 -9.57 17.36 18.11
N LYS A 231 -8.55 16.51 17.93
CA LYS A 231 -8.72 15.07 17.72
C LYS A 231 -9.44 14.40 18.88
N ARG A 232 -9.14 14.78 20.12
CA ARG A 232 -9.84 14.25 21.31
C ARG A 232 -11.34 14.49 21.23
N GLN A 233 -11.75 15.70 20.88
CA GLN A 233 -13.17 16.05 20.74
C GLN A 233 -13.85 15.19 19.66
N ALA A 234 -13.19 15.03 18.50
CA ALA A 234 -13.69 14.17 17.42
C ALA A 234 -13.85 12.70 17.86
N LEU A 235 -12.85 12.15 18.55
CA LEU A 235 -12.90 10.77 19.05
C LEU A 235 -13.99 10.57 20.11
N GLN A 236 -14.16 11.52 21.03
CA GLN A 236 -15.25 11.48 22.02
C GLN A 236 -16.62 11.54 21.36
N ALA A 237 -16.81 12.42 20.38
CA ALA A 237 -18.05 12.51 19.61
C ALA A 237 -18.33 11.21 18.83
N SER A 238 -17.29 10.58 18.25
CA SER A 238 -17.41 9.30 17.55
C SER A 238 -17.81 8.16 18.49
N LYS A 239 -17.19 8.08 19.69
CA LYS A 239 -17.56 7.10 20.73
C LYS A 239 -19.00 7.26 21.19
N ALA A 240 -19.41 8.49 21.50
CA ALA A 240 -20.80 8.78 21.91
C ALA A 240 -21.82 8.37 20.83
N LYS A 241 -21.50 8.60 19.55
CA LYS A 241 -22.34 8.12 18.43
C LYS A 241 -22.38 6.60 18.36
N ALA A 242 -21.26 5.92 18.54
CA ALA A 242 -21.19 4.46 18.53
C ALA A 242 -21.97 3.84 19.70
N GLU A 243 -21.86 4.40 20.90
CA GLU A 243 -22.63 3.99 22.08
C GLU A 243 -24.12 4.19 21.88
N ALA A 244 -24.54 5.35 21.35
CA ALA A 244 -25.94 5.61 21.03
C ALA A 244 -26.49 4.65 19.96
N ALA A 245 -25.67 4.29 18.94
CA ALA A 245 -26.05 3.30 17.94
C ALA A 245 -26.18 1.89 18.54
N LYS A 246 -25.24 1.49 19.42
CA LYS A 246 -25.28 0.20 20.12
C LYS A 246 -26.48 0.11 21.08
N ALA A 247 -26.84 1.20 21.75
CA ALA A 247 -28.05 1.25 22.59
C ALA A 247 -29.34 1.03 21.77
N LYS A 248 -29.40 1.56 20.54
CA LYS A 248 -30.54 1.37 19.63
C LYS A 248 -30.59 -0.02 19.00
N ASN A 249 -29.44 -0.65 18.76
CA ASN A 249 -29.35 -2.01 18.24
C ASN A 249 -28.23 -2.79 18.95
N PRO A 250 -28.51 -3.43 20.09
CA PRO A 250 -27.51 -4.17 20.87
C PRO A 250 -26.88 -5.35 20.12
N LYS A 251 -27.55 -5.83 19.06
CA LYS A 251 -27.09 -6.91 18.18
C LYS A 251 -26.31 -6.40 16.96
N ALA A 252 -26.08 -5.09 16.83
CA ALA A 252 -25.28 -4.55 15.75
C ALA A 252 -23.84 -5.06 15.85
N ASP A 253 -23.49 -6.02 14.99
CA ASP A 253 -22.15 -6.57 14.89
C ASP A 253 -21.24 -5.54 14.20
N ALA A 254 -20.19 -5.11 14.91
CA ALA A 254 -19.24 -4.13 14.39
C ALA A 254 -18.56 -4.62 13.10
N ASP A 255 -18.41 -5.94 12.95
CA ASP A 255 -17.84 -6.55 11.74
C ASP A 255 -18.83 -6.48 10.57
N ALA A 256 -20.12 -6.71 10.81
CA ALA A 256 -21.16 -6.54 9.81
C ALA A 256 -21.27 -5.09 9.33
N LEU A 257 -21.17 -4.11 10.24
CA LEU A 257 -21.18 -2.68 9.87
C LEU A 257 -19.94 -2.30 9.06
N ARG A 258 -18.74 -2.77 9.46
CA ARG A 258 -17.53 -2.55 8.67
C ARG A 258 -17.64 -3.15 7.28
N LYS A 259 -18.16 -4.38 7.18
CA LYS A 259 -18.39 -5.04 5.89
C LYS A 259 -19.38 -4.26 5.01
N ALA A 260 -20.44 -3.70 5.59
CA ALA A 260 -21.40 -2.88 4.86
C ALA A 260 -20.82 -1.54 4.38
N LEU A 261 -19.82 -1.00 5.09
CA LEU A 261 -19.13 0.24 4.75
C LEU A 261 -17.85 0.04 3.92
N ALA A 262 -17.40 -1.21 3.76
CA ALA A 262 -16.22 -1.52 2.99
C ALA A 262 -16.44 -1.15 1.51
N PRO A 263 -15.42 -0.61 0.83
CA PRO A 263 -15.53 -0.34 -0.60
C PRO A 263 -15.84 -1.65 -1.34
N LYS A 264 -16.63 -1.55 -2.42
CA LYS A 264 -17.01 -2.71 -3.25
C LYS A 264 -15.80 -3.35 -3.93
N GLN A 265 -14.76 -2.57 -4.14
CA GLN A 265 -13.52 -2.95 -4.78
C GLN A 265 -12.35 -2.66 -3.83
N GLY A 266 -11.39 -3.58 -3.78
CA GLY A 266 -10.21 -3.46 -2.94
C GLY A 266 -9.19 -2.56 -3.62
N PRO A 267 -8.10 -2.16 -2.95
CA PRO A 267 -7.01 -1.50 -3.65
C PRO A 267 -6.46 -2.41 -4.75
N TRP A 268 -6.03 -1.80 -5.85
CA TRP A 268 -5.41 -2.51 -6.97
C TRP A 268 -4.12 -1.83 -7.43
N VAL A 269 -3.25 -2.65 -7.99
CA VAL A 269 -1.97 -2.23 -8.56
C VAL A 269 -1.99 -2.51 -10.04
N LYS A 270 -1.90 -1.44 -10.84
CA LYS A 270 -1.74 -1.54 -12.29
C LYS A 270 -0.25 -1.49 -12.62
N VAL A 271 0.22 -2.45 -13.40
CA VAL A 271 1.57 -2.43 -13.96
C VAL A 271 1.55 -1.69 -15.29
N PHE A 272 2.42 -0.69 -15.43
CA PHE A 272 2.62 0.04 -16.67
C PHE A 272 3.58 -0.71 -17.60
N PRO A 273 3.58 -0.40 -18.91
CA PRO A 273 4.45 -1.08 -19.87
C PRO A 273 5.94 -1.01 -19.56
N ASN A 274 6.40 -0.04 -18.74
CA ASN A 274 7.78 0.11 -18.28
C ASN A 274 8.03 -0.55 -16.90
N GLY A 275 7.10 -1.34 -16.38
CA GLY A 275 7.21 -2.02 -15.08
C GLY A 275 6.85 -1.19 -13.86
N VAL A 276 6.62 0.12 -14.00
CA VAL A 276 6.16 0.96 -12.89
C VAL A 276 4.81 0.45 -12.38
N ARG A 277 4.69 0.37 -11.07
CA ARG A 277 3.50 -0.14 -10.38
C ARG A 277 2.73 1.05 -9.82
N GLN A 278 1.56 1.35 -10.38
CA GLN A 278 0.65 2.35 -9.85
C GLN A 278 -0.32 1.70 -8.87
N LEU A 279 -0.16 2.00 -7.58
CA LEU A 279 -1.06 1.62 -6.51
C LEU A 279 -2.24 2.60 -6.49
N THR A 280 -3.46 2.10 -6.54
CA THR A 280 -4.67 2.90 -6.30
C THR A 280 -5.18 2.65 -4.89
N VAL A 281 -5.29 3.71 -4.12
CA VAL A 281 -5.65 3.70 -2.70
C VAL A 281 -6.88 4.58 -2.48
N ASN A 282 -7.86 4.06 -1.75
CA ASN A 282 -9.12 4.75 -1.40
C ASN A 282 -9.90 5.20 -2.64
N ASP A 283 -9.79 4.46 -3.74
CA ASP A 283 -10.40 4.75 -5.06
C ASP A 283 -10.04 6.12 -5.67
N LYS A 284 -9.04 6.82 -5.08
CA LYS A 284 -8.76 8.24 -5.33
C LYS A 284 -7.27 8.56 -5.44
N TYR A 285 -6.45 8.03 -4.56
CA TYR A 285 -5.03 8.39 -4.46
C TYR A 285 -4.16 7.40 -5.22
N LEU A 286 -3.08 7.91 -5.77
CA LEU A 286 -2.11 7.14 -6.54
C LEU A 286 -0.74 7.19 -5.85
N ILE A 287 -0.12 6.03 -5.68
CA ILE A 287 1.28 5.90 -5.23
C ILE A 287 2.02 5.12 -6.33
N LEU A 288 3.25 5.52 -6.63
CA LEU A 288 4.11 4.79 -7.55
C LEU A 288 5.13 3.98 -6.76
N HIS A 289 5.24 2.70 -7.09
CA HIS A 289 6.41 1.90 -6.78
C HIS A 289 7.17 1.56 -8.05
N ASP A 290 8.49 1.53 -7.94
CA ASP A 290 9.37 1.17 -9.03
C ASP A 290 10.64 0.53 -8.47
N ASN A 291 11.39 -0.12 -9.35
CA ASN A 291 12.70 -0.69 -9.03
C ASN A 291 13.82 0.21 -9.57
N PRO A 292 15.03 0.11 -9.02
CA PRO A 292 16.19 0.75 -9.59
C PRO A 292 16.54 0.17 -10.96
N ALA A 293 17.29 0.94 -11.76
CA ALA A 293 17.66 0.58 -13.13
C ALA A 293 18.41 -0.76 -13.23
N TYR A 294 19.26 -1.09 -12.24
CA TYR A 294 19.99 -2.36 -12.22
C TYR A 294 19.09 -3.59 -11.98
N LEU A 295 17.83 -3.39 -11.61
CA LEU A 295 16.78 -4.43 -11.54
C LEU A 295 15.74 -4.26 -12.65
N GLY A 296 16.07 -3.52 -13.71
CA GLY A 296 15.21 -3.31 -14.87
C GLY A 296 14.07 -2.29 -14.68
N GLY A 297 14.07 -1.50 -13.59
CA GLY A 297 13.09 -0.43 -13.38
C GLY A 297 13.58 0.95 -13.84
N THR A 298 12.80 1.99 -13.54
CA THR A 298 13.12 3.39 -13.90
C THR A 298 13.40 4.30 -12.70
N ASN A 299 13.39 3.75 -11.49
CA ASN A 299 13.54 4.48 -10.23
C ASN A 299 12.59 5.70 -10.11
N LEU A 300 11.35 5.59 -10.59
CA LEU A 300 10.33 6.65 -10.51
C LEU A 300 9.53 6.65 -9.20
N GLY A 301 9.77 5.68 -8.33
CA GLY A 301 9.16 5.55 -7.01
C GLY A 301 10.03 4.70 -6.10
N PHE A 302 9.70 4.70 -4.81
CA PHE A 302 10.32 3.77 -3.86
C PHE A 302 9.86 2.35 -4.12
N THR A 303 10.65 1.37 -3.70
CA THR A 303 10.33 -0.05 -3.84
C THR A 303 9.20 -0.46 -2.89
N SER A 304 8.54 -1.58 -3.18
CA SER A 304 7.56 -2.18 -2.26
C SER A 304 8.18 -2.57 -0.92
N ILE A 305 9.46 -2.97 -0.91
CA ILE A 305 10.21 -3.31 0.30
C ILE A 305 10.42 -2.07 1.17
N GLU A 306 10.80 -0.93 0.60
CA GLU A 306 10.85 0.33 1.35
C GLU A 306 9.45 0.79 1.80
N GLY A 307 8.44 0.61 0.93
CA GLY A 307 7.06 0.99 1.18
C GLY A 307 6.43 0.28 2.39
N VAL A 308 6.84 -0.97 2.66
CA VAL A 308 6.35 -1.73 3.83
C VAL A 308 6.77 -1.09 5.16
N LEU A 309 7.94 -0.44 5.20
CA LEU A 309 8.39 0.30 6.39
C LEU A 309 7.55 1.58 6.58
N GLY A 310 7.21 2.23 5.46
CA GLY A 310 6.38 3.43 5.47
C GLY A 310 4.96 3.19 6.02
N ILE A 311 4.33 2.06 5.70
CA ILE A 311 3.01 1.73 6.26
C ILE A 311 3.07 1.50 7.77
N LEU A 312 4.14 0.88 8.29
CA LEU A 312 4.34 0.70 9.73
C LEU A 312 4.47 2.07 10.43
N GLY A 313 5.37 2.92 9.93
CA GLY A 313 5.61 4.25 10.49
C GLY A 313 4.38 5.16 10.45
N THR A 314 3.64 5.17 9.34
CA THR A 314 2.42 6.01 9.21
C THR A 314 1.32 5.54 10.14
N CYS A 315 1.16 4.23 10.34
CA CYS A 315 0.17 3.69 11.26
C CYS A 315 0.52 4.02 12.71
N ILE A 316 1.76 3.73 13.15
CA ILE A 316 2.19 4.02 14.52
C ILE A 316 2.05 5.51 14.80
N THR A 317 2.49 6.39 13.88
CA THR A 317 2.30 7.84 14.03
C THR A 317 0.83 8.22 14.21
N HIS A 318 -0.07 7.70 13.36
CA HIS A 318 -1.50 8.00 13.44
C HIS A 318 -2.12 7.55 14.77
N ILE A 319 -1.79 6.34 15.21
CA ILE A 319 -2.31 5.74 16.45
C ILE A 319 -1.73 6.44 17.67
N SER A 320 -0.45 6.83 17.64
CA SER A 320 0.17 7.68 18.67
C SER A 320 -0.62 8.97 18.86
N LEU A 321 -0.98 9.68 17.80
CA LEU A 321 -1.80 10.89 17.90
C LEU A 321 -3.18 10.63 18.50
N GLY A 322 -3.81 9.51 18.16
CA GLY A 322 -5.09 9.10 18.76
C GLY A 322 -4.95 8.76 20.25
N GLN A 323 -3.93 8.00 20.62
CA GLN A 323 -3.69 7.58 22.01
C GLN A 323 -3.24 8.76 22.90
N ALA A 324 -2.52 9.74 22.35
CA ALA A 324 -2.20 10.99 23.05
C ALA A 324 -3.48 11.79 23.33
N ALA A 325 -4.37 11.89 22.33
CA ALA A 325 -5.65 12.58 22.47
C ALA A 325 -6.54 11.93 23.54
N GLU A 326 -6.63 10.60 23.56
CA GLU A 326 -7.40 9.86 24.57
C GLU A 326 -6.85 10.01 25.99
N ARG A 327 -5.53 10.11 26.14
CA ARG A 327 -4.82 10.26 27.42
C ARG A 327 -4.62 11.70 27.88
N ALA A 328 -5.07 12.69 27.10
CA ALA A 328 -4.84 14.09 27.39
C ALA A 328 -3.35 14.49 27.42
N LEU A 329 -2.49 13.84 26.64
CA LEU A 329 -1.06 14.13 26.65
C LEU A 329 -0.73 15.36 25.81
N ASP A 330 0.20 16.18 26.30
CA ASP A 330 0.80 17.25 25.53
C ASP A 330 1.95 16.70 24.66
N VAL A 331 1.86 16.88 23.34
CA VAL A 331 2.92 16.46 22.41
C VAL A 331 3.24 17.61 21.47
N ASP A 332 4.49 18.08 21.51
CA ASP A 332 4.95 19.19 20.66
C ASP A 332 5.34 18.74 19.26
N SER A 333 5.97 17.58 19.14
CA SER A 333 6.33 16.98 17.86
C SER A 333 6.44 15.47 17.98
N ILE A 334 6.12 14.78 16.88
CA ILE A 334 6.34 13.35 16.71
C ILE A 334 6.86 13.08 15.30
N SER A 335 7.97 12.35 15.23
CA SER A 335 8.45 11.72 13.99
C SER A 335 8.96 10.33 14.29
N LEU A 336 8.88 9.44 13.31
CA LEU A 336 9.38 8.08 13.39
C LEU A 336 10.42 7.85 12.31
N THR A 337 11.47 7.12 12.66
CA THR A 337 12.39 6.49 11.70
C THR A 337 12.17 4.99 11.80
N VAL A 338 11.76 4.35 10.71
CA VAL A 338 11.57 2.91 10.62
C VAL A 338 12.72 2.34 9.80
N GLU A 339 13.37 1.31 10.33
CA GLU A 339 14.51 0.66 9.71
C GLU A 339 14.29 -0.86 9.60
N ALA A 340 14.87 -1.46 8.57
CA ALA A 340 15.01 -2.91 8.46
C ALA A 340 16.27 -3.25 7.68
N GLU A 341 16.88 -4.39 8.01
CA GLU A 341 18.03 -4.93 7.30
C GLU A 341 17.53 -5.82 6.15
N TRP A 342 18.01 -5.57 4.93
CA TRP A 342 17.71 -6.41 3.78
C TRP A 342 19.01 -6.94 3.17
N ASP A 343 19.06 -8.25 2.92
CA ASP A 343 20.26 -8.91 2.41
C ASP A 343 20.05 -9.40 0.96
N PRO A 344 20.63 -8.73 -0.04
CA PRO A 344 20.48 -9.10 -1.45
C PRO A 344 21.18 -10.42 -1.84
N ARG A 345 21.89 -11.05 -0.89
CA ARG A 345 22.52 -12.35 -1.09
C ARG A 345 21.56 -13.52 -0.86
N ALA A 346 20.37 -13.27 -0.32
CA ALA A 346 19.35 -14.29 -0.09
C ALA A 346 19.15 -15.19 -1.33
N GLY A 347 19.16 -16.51 -1.12
CA GLY A 347 18.98 -17.50 -2.18
C GLY A 347 20.20 -17.74 -3.08
N ARG A 348 21.31 -17.01 -2.90
CA ARG A 348 22.59 -17.27 -3.60
C ARG A 348 23.37 -18.41 -2.92
N LYS A 349 24.33 -18.99 -3.64
CA LYS A 349 25.20 -20.06 -3.13
C LYS A 349 25.91 -19.62 -1.83
N GLY A 350 25.72 -20.37 -0.75
CA GLY A 350 26.25 -20.06 0.59
C GLY A 350 25.36 -19.14 1.44
N PHE A 351 24.27 -18.62 0.88
CA PHE A 351 23.30 -17.73 1.52
C PHE A 351 21.87 -18.26 1.38
N GLU A 352 21.70 -19.57 1.18
CA GLU A 352 20.40 -20.24 0.97
C GLU A 352 19.49 -20.13 2.21
N LYS A 353 20.08 -19.96 3.39
CA LYS A 353 19.35 -19.77 4.66
C LYS A 353 19.03 -18.31 4.97
N VAL A 354 19.57 -17.36 4.18
CA VAL A 354 19.26 -15.94 4.37
C VAL A 354 17.87 -15.67 3.83
N SER A 355 17.05 -14.99 4.64
CA SER A 355 15.68 -14.64 4.28
C SER A 355 15.67 -13.59 3.17
N ILE A 356 14.75 -13.75 2.21
CA ILE A 356 14.45 -12.72 1.20
C ILE A 356 13.70 -11.52 1.79
N ALA A 357 13.04 -11.71 2.93
CA ALA A 357 12.29 -10.66 3.62
C ALA A 357 13.23 -9.73 4.39
N PRO A 358 12.87 -8.45 4.56
CA PRO A 358 13.55 -7.57 5.51
C PRO A 358 13.53 -8.17 6.92
N GLN A 359 14.63 -8.00 7.63
CA GLN A 359 14.86 -8.52 8.98
C GLN A 359 15.14 -7.36 9.94
N ASN A 360 15.16 -7.66 11.25
CA ASN A 360 15.53 -6.71 12.28
C ASN A 360 14.75 -5.38 12.17
N VAL A 361 13.43 -5.47 12.02
CA VAL A 361 12.56 -4.31 11.87
C VAL A 361 12.55 -3.52 13.18
N ARG A 362 13.00 -2.26 13.12
CA ARG A 362 13.05 -1.33 14.25
C ARG A 362 12.29 -0.06 13.91
N TYR A 363 11.71 0.59 14.91
CA TYR A 363 11.24 1.96 14.77
C TYR A 363 11.68 2.82 15.94
N THR A 364 12.27 3.96 15.62
CA THR A 364 12.66 4.99 16.58
C THR A 364 11.59 6.06 16.63
N LEU A 365 10.97 6.22 17.79
CA LEU A 365 10.08 7.32 18.10
C LEU A 365 10.90 8.53 18.53
N HIS A 366 10.90 9.57 17.71
CA HIS A 366 11.42 10.89 18.08
C HIS A 366 10.26 11.75 18.57
N VAL A 367 10.26 12.09 19.86
CA VAL A 367 9.17 12.84 20.48
C VAL A 367 9.68 14.02 21.28
N LYS A 368 9.01 15.17 21.16
CA LYS A 368 9.18 16.32 22.06
C LYS A 368 7.91 16.51 22.89
N THR A 369 8.02 16.47 24.21
CA THR A 369 6.87 16.49 25.13
C THR A 369 7.27 16.89 26.56
N PRO A 370 6.37 17.57 27.32
CA PRO A 370 6.55 17.78 28.75
C PRO A 370 6.25 16.55 29.62
N GLU A 371 5.75 15.47 29.01
CA GLU A 371 5.36 14.26 29.74
C GLU A 371 6.59 13.47 30.22
N SER A 372 6.44 12.73 31.32
CA SER A 372 7.52 11.93 31.89
C SER A 372 7.88 10.75 30.96
N ALA A 373 9.10 10.22 31.10
CA ALA A 373 9.51 9.03 30.35
C ALA A 373 8.58 7.82 30.59
N GLN A 374 8.06 7.68 31.81
CA GLN A 374 7.09 6.65 32.15
C GLN A 374 5.76 6.85 31.40
N ALA A 375 5.25 8.08 31.32
CA ALA A 375 4.03 8.39 30.57
C ALA A 375 4.22 8.13 29.07
N VAL A 376 5.39 8.45 28.51
CA VAL A 376 5.72 8.14 27.11
C VAL A 376 5.77 6.62 26.87
N LYS A 377 6.36 5.86 27.80
CA LYS A 377 6.38 4.40 27.70
C LYS A 377 4.98 3.79 27.71
N GLU A 378 4.14 4.17 28.68
CA GLU A 378 2.74 3.71 28.78
C GLU A 378 1.90 4.11 27.55
N TRP A 379 2.17 5.30 27.00
CA TRP A 379 1.55 5.76 25.77
C TRP A 379 1.87 4.84 24.60
N ILE A 380 3.14 4.48 24.39
CA ILE A 380 3.55 3.65 23.25
C ILE A 380 3.16 2.19 23.44
N GLU A 381 3.20 1.64 24.66
CA GLU A 381 2.66 0.31 24.93
C GLU A 381 1.17 0.21 24.55
N ALA A 382 0.40 1.28 24.77
CA ALA A 382 -0.99 1.33 24.35
C ALA A 382 -1.15 1.50 22.84
N VAL A 383 -0.24 2.20 22.17
CA VAL A 383 -0.19 2.31 20.71
C VAL A 383 0.02 0.93 20.10
N GLU A 384 1.04 0.19 20.52
CA GLU A 384 1.36 -1.15 20.00
C GLU A 384 0.19 -2.14 20.17
N LYS A 385 -0.53 -2.06 21.31
CA LYS A 385 -1.70 -2.92 21.60
C LYS A 385 -2.82 -2.78 20.57
N ILE A 386 -3.00 -1.60 19.98
CA ILE A 386 -4.14 -1.32 19.09
C ILE A 386 -3.73 -0.99 17.65
N CYS A 387 -2.45 -0.76 17.39
CA CYS A 387 -1.98 -0.34 16.07
C CYS A 387 -2.21 -1.44 15.03
N PRO A 388 -3.02 -1.17 13.98
CA PRO A 388 -3.30 -2.14 12.94
C PRO A 388 -2.05 -2.73 12.29
N MET A 389 -1.09 -1.88 11.88
CA MET A 389 0.10 -2.36 11.17
C MET A 389 1.12 -3.02 12.09
N TYR A 390 1.24 -2.59 13.34
CA TYR A 390 2.09 -3.30 14.32
C TYR A 390 1.60 -4.74 14.52
N ASN A 391 0.29 -4.92 14.72
CA ASN A 391 -0.28 -6.25 14.91
C ASN A 391 -0.33 -7.06 13.61
N LEU A 392 -0.45 -6.43 12.45
CA LEU A 392 -0.29 -7.10 11.15
C LEU A 392 1.10 -7.70 10.99
N PHE A 393 2.15 -6.95 11.36
CA PHE A 393 3.53 -7.45 11.33
C PHE A 393 3.72 -8.58 12.33
N LYS A 394 3.20 -8.41 13.56
CA LYS A 394 3.35 -9.36 14.67
C LYS A 394 2.62 -10.68 14.47
N ASP A 395 1.52 -10.67 13.71
CA ASP A 395 0.66 -11.83 13.51
C ASP A 395 0.95 -12.47 12.14
N THR A 396 0.91 -13.81 12.06
CA THR A 396 1.04 -14.53 10.79
C THR A 396 -0.13 -14.24 9.86
N GLN A 397 0.17 -13.92 8.60
CA GLN A 397 -0.82 -13.71 7.55
C GLN A 397 -0.83 -14.85 6.54
N THR A 398 -2.00 -15.21 6.02
CA THR A 398 -2.14 -16.11 4.87
C THR A 398 -2.35 -15.31 3.59
N PHE A 399 -1.99 -15.92 2.46
CA PHE A 399 -2.27 -15.41 1.13
C PHE A 399 -2.95 -16.51 0.31
N GLU A 400 -3.96 -16.12 -0.44
CA GLU A 400 -4.69 -16.94 -1.41
C GLU A 400 -4.75 -16.15 -2.72
N HIS A 401 -4.63 -16.83 -3.85
CA HIS A 401 -4.66 -16.19 -5.17
C HIS A 401 -5.80 -16.68 -6.06
N ARG A 402 -6.20 -15.81 -6.99
CA ARG A 402 -7.11 -16.13 -8.09
C ARG A 402 -6.58 -15.53 -9.38
N ILE A 403 -6.53 -16.33 -10.45
CA ILE A 403 -6.14 -15.85 -11.78
C ILE A 403 -7.41 -15.57 -12.60
N VAL A 404 -7.47 -14.41 -13.24
CA VAL A 404 -8.52 -14.01 -14.18
C VAL A 404 -7.85 -13.58 -15.49
N ARG A 405 -8.21 -14.24 -16.60
CA ARG A 405 -7.72 -13.84 -17.91
C ARG A 405 -8.40 -12.55 -18.38
N GLY A 406 -7.61 -11.64 -18.94
CA GLY A 406 -8.06 -10.39 -19.51
C GLY A 406 -7.97 -9.20 -18.55
N SER A 407 -8.52 -8.07 -19.00
CA SER A 407 -8.32 -6.78 -18.34
C SER A 407 -9.16 -6.61 -17.07
N PHE A 408 -8.53 -6.00 -16.05
CA PHE A 408 -9.22 -5.49 -14.88
C PHE A 408 -10.29 -4.46 -15.26
N LYS A 409 -11.48 -4.58 -14.66
CA LYS A 409 -12.57 -3.61 -14.80
C LYS A 409 -12.85 -2.96 -13.44
N ARG A 410 -12.74 -1.63 -13.40
CA ARG A 410 -13.14 -0.85 -12.22
C ARG A 410 -14.65 -0.98 -12.02
N GLN A 411 -15.08 -1.28 -10.79
CA GLN A 411 -16.49 -1.47 -10.43
C GLN A 411 -17.16 -0.19 -9.92
#